data_AF-A0A365ZLP7-F1
#
_entry.id   AF-A0A365ZLP7-F1
#
_cell.length_a   1.000
_cell.length_b   1.000
_cell.length_c   1.000
_cell.angle_alpha   90.00
_cell.angle_beta   90.00
_cell.angle_gamma   90.00
#
_symmetry.space_group_name_H-M   'P 1'
#
loop_
_entity.id
_entity.type
_entity.pdbx_description
1 polymer ?
#
loop_
_entity_poly.entity_id
_entity_poly.type
_entity_poly.pdbx_seq_one_letter_code
_entity_poly.pdbx_strand_id
1 'polypeptide(L)'
;MAGKDVVPKSVTWGLFVAWAVHDAEELVTMPGWVGRSRQRLTTRLPWVPARVWDRLDVSRTHATVAIGLMGGVLAAASFAGARTGGRSGLYQAVLTGFGWHSLTHVAQAVATGGYAPGVVTAPTVVAPFSLWARRKLRAAGIDRDGGAWSLVLLPVVLAAVHGAASRIEGHSRAG
;
A
#
# COMPACT_ATOMS: atom_id res chain seq x y z
N MET A 1 -18.18 -35.78 -2.34
CA MET A 1 -17.06 -35.21 -3.12
C MET A 1 -17.18 -33.70 -3.04
N ALA A 2 -16.38 -33.02 -2.20
CA ALA A 2 -16.40 -31.56 -2.12
C ALA A 2 -15.79 -31.00 -3.41
N GLY A 3 -16.53 -30.14 -4.11
CA GLY A 3 -16.01 -29.43 -5.29
C GLY A 3 -14.74 -28.68 -4.88
N LYS A 4 -13.67 -28.80 -5.68
CA LYS A 4 -12.54 -27.87 -5.56
C LYS A 4 -13.08 -26.50 -5.91
N ASP A 5 -13.48 -25.72 -4.91
CA ASP A 5 -13.93 -24.35 -5.11
C ASP A 5 -12.78 -23.58 -5.78
N VAL A 6 -12.94 -23.36 -7.09
CA VAL A 6 -11.97 -22.62 -7.88
C VAL A 6 -11.95 -21.20 -7.33
N VAL A 7 -10.79 -20.78 -6.81
CA VAL A 7 -10.60 -19.41 -6.31
C VAL A 7 -10.96 -18.43 -7.42
N PRO A 8 -11.96 -17.55 -7.22
CA PRO A 8 -12.38 -16.60 -8.24
C PRO A 8 -11.23 -15.66 -8.63
N LYS A 9 -11.14 -15.28 -9.92
CA LYS A 9 -10.11 -14.34 -10.39
C LYS A 9 -10.20 -12.97 -9.72
N SER A 10 -11.36 -12.59 -9.21
CA SER A 10 -11.55 -11.37 -8.41
C SER A 10 -10.76 -11.40 -7.09
N VAL A 11 -10.46 -12.57 -6.53
CA VAL A 11 -9.58 -12.70 -5.36
C VAL A 11 -8.17 -12.23 -5.72
N THR A 12 -7.67 -12.57 -6.90
CA THR A 12 -6.30 -12.26 -7.31
C THR A 12 -6.20 -10.88 -7.97
N TRP A 13 -6.95 -10.62 -9.04
CA TRP A 13 -6.90 -9.35 -9.77
C TRP A 13 -7.58 -8.20 -9.02
N GLY A 14 -8.48 -8.50 -8.08
CA GLY A 14 -9.03 -7.48 -7.20
C GLY A 14 -7.98 -6.80 -6.33
N LEU A 15 -6.81 -7.42 -6.11
CA LEU A 15 -5.69 -6.79 -5.40
C LEU A 15 -5.18 -5.58 -6.18
N PHE A 16 -4.93 -5.76 -7.48
CA PHE A 16 -4.51 -4.67 -8.36
C PHE A 16 -5.58 -3.57 -8.47
N VAL A 17 -6.86 -3.95 -8.59
CA VAL A 17 -7.96 -2.96 -8.67
C VAL A 17 -8.10 -2.19 -7.35
N ALA A 18 -8.11 -2.89 -6.21
CA ALA A 18 -8.21 -2.26 -4.89
C ALA A 18 -7.03 -1.32 -4.62
N TRP A 19 -5.82 -1.73 -5.02
CA TRP A 19 -4.63 -0.88 -5.00
C TRP A 19 -4.81 0.36 -5.87
N ALA A 20 -5.23 0.22 -7.12
CA ALA A 20 -5.38 1.36 -8.04
C ALA A 20 -6.38 2.40 -7.51
N VAL A 21 -7.49 1.95 -6.90
CA VAL A 21 -8.47 2.85 -6.26
C VAL A 21 -7.86 3.55 -5.05
N HIS A 22 -7.11 2.84 -4.21
CA HIS A 22 -6.44 3.40 -3.03
C HIS A 22 -5.37 4.42 -3.40
N ASP A 23 -4.48 4.06 -4.33
CA ASP A 23 -3.38 4.93 -4.75
C ASP A 23 -3.87 6.11 -5.59
N ALA A 24 -5.06 6.06 -6.19
CA ALA A 24 -5.68 7.23 -6.80
C ALA A 24 -6.03 8.29 -5.74
N GLU A 25 -6.57 7.88 -4.58
CA GLU A 25 -6.76 8.80 -3.44
C GLU A 25 -5.41 9.35 -2.97
N GLU A 26 -4.41 8.48 -2.79
CA GLU A 26 -3.08 8.90 -2.35
C GLU A 26 -2.43 9.89 -3.34
N LEU A 27 -2.51 9.66 -4.65
CA LEU A 27 -1.92 10.55 -5.66
C LEU A 27 -2.57 11.94 -5.66
N VAL A 28 -3.88 12.01 -5.37
CA VAL A 28 -4.60 13.28 -5.25
C VAL A 28 -4.21 14.02 -3.96
N THR A 29 -3.96 13.29 -2.87
CA THR A 29 -3.94 13.87 -1.53
C THR A 29 -2.56 13.99 -0.91
N MET A 30 -1.64 13.09 -1.25
CA MET A 30 -0.29 12.98 -0.70
C MET A 30 0.65 14.13 -1.10
N PRO A 31 0.70 14.59 -2.38
CA PRO A 31 1.63 15.64 -2.76
C PRO A 31 1.42 16.92 -1.94
N GLY A 32 2.46 17.39 -1.25
CA GLY A 32 2.43 18.58 -0.40
C GLY A 32 1.52 18.50 0.85
N TRP A 33 1.06 17.30 1.23
CA TRP A 33 0.18 17.13 2.39
C TRP A 33 0.84 17.57 3.69
N VAL A 34 2.15 17.29 3.86
CA VAL A 34 2.89 17.69 5.07
C VAL A 34 2.98 19.20 5.16
N GLY A 35 3.25 19.89 4.04
CA GLY A 35 3.20 21.35 3.99
C GLY A 35 1.84 21.92 4.39
N ARG A 36 0.74 21.43 3.78
CA ARG A 36 -0.63 21.89 4.09
C ARG A 36 -1.08 21.57 5.52
N SER A 37 -0.57 20.49 6.09
CA SER A 37 -0.96 20.01 7.43
C SER A 37 0.03 20.41 8.52
N ARG A 38 1.06 21.20 8.18
CA ARG A 38 2.24 21.40 9.02
C ARG A 38 1.93 21.86 10.43
N GLN A 39 1.10 22.90 10.55
CA GLN A 39 0.68 23.44 11.85
C GLN A 39 0.02 22.35 12.71
N ARG A 40 -0.91 21.58 12.13
CA ARG A 40 -1.62 20.50 12.83
C ARG A 40 -0.66 19.39 13.26
N LEU A 41 0.26 19.00 12.39
CA LEU A 41 1.27 17.98 12.68
C LEU A 41 2.17 18.40 13.86
N THR A 42 2.69 19.63 13.84
CA THR A 42 3.56 20.12 14.91
C THR A 42 2.84 20.33 16.24
N THR A 43 1.55 20.67 16.21
CA THR A 43 0.74 20.79 17.43
C THR A 43 0.39 19.43 18.04
N ARG A 44 0.05 18.44 17.21
CA ARG A 44 -0.34 17.10 17.68
C ARG A 44 0.86 16.23 18.08
N LEU A 45 2.01 16.46 17.45
CA LEU A 45 3.22 15.66 17.63
C LEU A 45 4.41 16.59 17.92
N PRO A 46 4.39 17.36 19.03
CA PRO A 46 5.41 18.37 19.32
C PRO A 46 6.80 17.79 19.58
N TRP A 47 6.88 16.50 19.91
CA TRP A 47 8.14 15.77 20.09
C TRP A 47 8.85 15.43 18.76
N VAL A 48 8.19 15.57 17.61
CA VAL A 48 8.79 15.27 16.30
C VAL A 48 9.51 16.52 15.77
N PRO A 49 10.84 16.46 15.54
CA PRO A 49 11.59 17.62 15.05
C PRO A 49 11.09 18.12 13.69
N ALA A 50 11.10 19.44 13.48
CA ALA A 50 10.69 20.09 12.22
C ALA A 50 11.34 19.45 10.98
N ARG A 51 12.65 19.18 11.03
CA ARG A 51 13.42 18.52 9.97
C ARG A 51 12.87 17.16 9.53
N VAL A 52 12.16 16.44 10.40
CA VAL A 52 11.55 15.15 10.07
C VAL A 52 10.37 15.37 9.14
N TRP A 53 9.52 16.34 9.45
CA TRP A 53 8.40 16.72 8.59
C TRP A 53 8.87 17.22 7.22
N ASP A 54 9.95 17.99 7.15
CA ASP A 54 10.50 18.46 5.87
C ASP A 54 10.96 17.30 4.97
N ARG A 55 11.46 16.22 5.57
CA ARG A 55 11.85 14.99 4.85
C ARG A 55 10.67 14.11 4.45
N LEU A 56 9.55 14.24 5.17
CA LEU A 56 8.32 13.52 4.88
C LEU A 56 7.44 14.23 3.85
N ASP A 57 7.76 15.47 3.48
CA ASP A 57 7.03 16.16 2.43
C ASP A 57 7.40 15.57 1.07
N VAL A 58 6.39 15.04 0.38
CA VAL A 58 6.56 14.31 -0.88
C VAL A 58 6.09 15.19 -2.03
N SER A 59 6.94 15.33 -3.05
CA SER A 59 6.58 16.03 -4.29
C SER A 59 5.60 15.22 -5.14
N ARG A 60 4.87 15.89 -6.05
CA ARG A 60 3.98 15.19 -6.99
C ARG A 60 4.75 14.22 -7.89
N THR A 61 5.93 14.60 -8.35
CA THR A 61 6.77 13.74 -9.21
C THR A 61 7.21 12.50 -8.45
N HIS A 62 7.73 12.66 -7.21
CA HIS A 62 8.12 11.55 -6.36
C HIS A 62 6.94 10.59 -6.11
N ALA A 63 5.78 11.13 -5.71
CA ALA A 63 4.58 10.32 -5.46
C ALA A 63 4.15 9.54 -6.72
N THR A 64 4.12 10.19 -7.88
CA THR A 64 3.73 9.56 -9.15
C THR A 64 4.67 8.40 -9.52
N VAL A 65 5.99 8.61 -9.41
CA VAL A 65 6.98 7.57 -9.72
C VAL A 65 6.88 6.41 -8.73
N ALA A 66 6.77 6.71 -7.44
CA ALA A 66 6.64 5.70 -6.39
C ALA A 66 5.39 4.83 -6.59
N ILE A 67 4.24 5.47 -6.85
CA ILE A 67 2.97 4.79 -7.14
C ILE A 67 3.10 3.93 -8.40
N GLY A 68 3.70 4.45 -9.48
CA GLY A 68 3.92 3.67 -10.71
C GLY A 68 4.75 2.41 -10.49
N LEU A 69 5.86 2.51 -9.75
CA LEU A 69 6.70 1.36 -9.40
C LEU A 69 5.95 0.35 -8.53
N MET A 70 5.18 0.83 -7.55
CA MET A 70 4.35 -0.03 -6.71
C MET A 70 3.28 -0.75 -7.54
N GLY A 71 2.67 -0.06 -8.50
CA GLY A 71 1.73 -0.65 -9.45
C GLY A 71 2.31 -1.85 -10.20
N GLY A 72 3.58 -1.78 -10.61
CA GLY A 72 4.30 -2.92 -11.19
C GLY A 72 4.38 -4.12 -10.25
N VAL A 73 4.70 -3.90 -8.98
CA VAL A 73 4.75 -4.96 -7.95
C VAL A 73 3.36 -5.59 -7.74
N LEU A 74 2.33 -4.76 -7.62
CA LEU A 74 0.95 -5.21 -7.38
C LEU A 74 0.39 -5.96 -8.60
N ALA A 75 0.72 -5.52 -9.82
CA ALA A 75 0.37 -6.22 -11.05
C ALA A 75 1.06 -7.59 -11.13
N ALA A 76 2.38 -7.64 -10.88
CA ALA A 76 3.14 -8.89 -10.89
C ALA A 76 2.62 -9.90 -9.85
N ALA A 77 2.33 -9.43 -8.64
CA ALA A 77 1.75 -10.25 -7.58
C ALA A 77 0.35 -10.75 -7.96
N SER A 78 -0.52 -9.88 -8.49
CA SER A 78 -1.86 -10.25 -8.93
C SER A 78 -1.84 -11.29 -10.06
N PHE A 79 -0.93 -11.12 -11.02
CA PHE A 79 -0.71 -12.07 -12.10
C PHE A 79 -0.19 -13.43 -11.58
N ALA A 80 0.80 -13.43 -10.69
CA ALA A 80 1.32 -14.65 -10.07
C ALA A 80 0.24 -15.37 -9.26
N GLY A 81 -0.59 -14.63 -8.52
CA GLY A 81 -1.77 -15.15 -7.85
C GLY A 81 -2.75 -15.78 -8.84
N ALA A 82 -3.08 -15.07 -9.92
CA ALA A 82 -4.03 -15.54 -10.93
C ALA A 82 -3.58 -16.85 -11.61
N ARG A 83 -2.27 -17.01 -11.88
CA ARG A 83 -1.68 -18.23 -12.45
C ARG A 83 -1.69 -19.42 -11.50
N THR A 84 -1.62 -19.17 -10.20
CA THR A 84 -1.50 -20.21 -9.16
C THR A 84 -2.80 -20.47 -8.39
N GLY A 85 -3.90 -19.80 -8.78
CA GLY A 85 -5.16 -19.83 -8.04
C GLY A 85 -5.02 -19.29 -6.62
N GLY A 86 -4.15 -18.30 -6.41
CA GLY A 86 -3.89 -17.67 -5.11
C GLY A 86 -2.78 -18.31 -4.26
N ARG A 87 -2.16 -19.41 -4.71
CA ARG A 87 -1.11 -20.12 -3.95
C ARG A 87 0.28 -19.47 -4.01
N SER A 88 0.52 -18.54 -4.94
CA SER A 88 1.81 -17.85 -5.08
C SER A 88 2.22 -17.16 -3.78
N GLY A 89 3.40 -17.51 -3.24
CA GLY A 89 3.95 -16.85 -2.05
C GLY A 89 4.10 -15.33 -2.20
N LEU A 90 4.45 -14.85 -3.40
CA LEU A 90 4.50 -13.42 -3.72
C LEU A 90 3.12 -12.77 -3.54
N TYR A 91 2.08 -13.35 -4.17
CA TYR A 91 0.71 -12.85 -4.03
C TYR A 91 0.24 -12.87 -2.57
N GLN A 92 0.49 -13.96 -1.85
CA GLN A 92 0.13 -14.09 -0.44
C GLN A 92 0.82 -13.04 0.44
N ALA A 93 2.11 -12.80 0.22
CA ALA A 93 2.89 -11.80 0.92
C ALA A 93 2.38 -10.37 0.63
N VAL A 94 2.17 -10.02 -0.64
CA VAL A 94 1.69 -8.69 -1.04
C VAL A 94 0.26 -8.45 -0.54
N LEU A 95 -0.65 -9.41 -0.67
CA LEU A 95 -2.01 -9.30 -0.10
C LEU A 95 -1.97 -9.09 1.42
N THR A 96 -0.98 -9.67 2.11
CA THR A 96 -0.77 -9.39 3.53
C THR A 96 -0.32 -7.96 3.77
N GLY A 97 0.75 -7.55 3.08
CA GLY A 97 1.31 -6.22 3.23
C GLY A 97 0.26 -5.17 2.96
N PHE A 98 -0.50 -5.33 1.88
CA PHE A 98 -1.60 -4.46 1.50
C PHE A 98 -2.66 -4.34 2.61
N GLY A 99 -3.05 -5.45 3.22
CA GLY A 99 -3.96 -5.43 4.38
C GLY A 99 -3.38 -4.66 5.58
N TRP A 100 -2.11 -4.90 5.94
CA TRP A 100 -1.45 -4.18 7.05
C TRP A 100 -1.24 -2.69 6.77
N HIS A 101 -0.95 -2.34 5.52
CA HIS A 101 -0.82 -0.96 5.04
C HIS A 101 -2.08 -0.15 5.31
N SER A 102 -3.27 -0.73 5.20
CA SER A 102 -4.50 0.00 5.56
C SER A 102 -4.52 0.52 6.99
N LEU A 103 -3.88 -0.18 7.94
CA LEU A 103 -3.85 0.24 9.34
C LEU A 103 -2.92 1.42 9.57
N THR A 104 -1.84 1.55 8.79
CA THR A 104 -0.90 2.68 8.94
C THR A 104 -1.59 4.00 8.59
N HIS A 105 -2.43 4.02 7.55
CA HIS A 105 -3.23 5.18 7.17
C HIS A 105 -4.26 5.61 8.21
N VAL A 106 -4.97 4.64 8.78
CA VAL A 106 -5.91 4.91 9.87
C VAL A 106 -5.16 5.43 11.09
N ALA A 107 -4.03 4.82 11.45
CA ALA A 107 -3.19 5.29 12.55
C ALA A 107 -2.65 6.71 12.31
N GLN A 108 -2.23 7.03 11.07
CA GLN A 108 -1.80 8.38 10.69
C GLN A 108 -2.93 9.40 10.84
N ALA A 109 -4.14 9.09 10.38
CA ALA A 109 -5.28 9.99 10.53
C ALA A 109 -5.64 10.24 12.00
N VAL A 110 -5.64 9.19 12.83
CA VAL A 110 -5.88 9.28 14.28
C VAL A 110 -4.79 10.11 14.95
N ALA A 111 -3.51 9.80 14.71
CA ALA A 111 -2.38 10.50 15.31
C ALA A 111 -2.33 11.99 14.93
N THR A 112 -2.73 12.31 13.70
CA THR A 112 -2.70 13.70 13.19
C THR A 112 -4.03 14.44 13.39
N GLY A 113 -5.07 13.75 13.86
CA GLY A 113 -6.37 14.34 14.18
C GLY A 113 -7.08 14.96 13.00
N GLY A 114 -6.93 14.40 11.80
CA GLY A 114 -7.54 14.94 10.58
C GLY A 114 -7.35 14.02 9.38
N TYR A 115 -7.69 14.54 8.20
CA TYR A 115 -7.53 13.80 6.95
C TYR A 115 -6.05 13.51 6.67
N ALA A 116 -5.73 12.22 6.47
CA ALA A 116 -4.46 11.74 5.99
C ALA A 116 -4.66 11.10 4.60
N PRO A 117 -3.65 11.14 3.71
CA PRO A 117 -3.72 10.44 2.43
C PRO A 117 -4.13 8.98 2.64
N GLY A 118 -5.07 8.48 1.84
CA GLY A 118 -5.53 7.09 1.93
C GLY A 118 -6.51 6.78 3.07
N VAL A 119 -6.87 7.74 3.94
CA VAL A 119 -7.75 7.48 5.10
C VAL A 119 -9.16 7.04 4.71
N VAL A 120 -9.66 7.40 3.52
CA VAL A 120 -11.02 7.00 3.09
C VAL A 120 -11.01 5.59 2.53
N THR A 121 -10.11 5.31 1.58
CA THR A 121 -10.06 4.02 0.87
C THR A 121 -9.37 2.93 1.68
N ALA A 122 -8.50 3.25 2.65
CA ALA A 122 -7.91 2.25 3.53
C ALA A 122 -8.98 1.39 4.27
N PRO A 123 -9.94 1.98 5.02
CA PRO A 123 -11.00 1.23 5.68
C PRO A 123 -12.15 0.80 4.74
N THR A 124 -12.39 1.48 3.62
CA THR A 124 -13.55 1.18 2.75
C THR A 124 -13.23 0.27 1.57
N VAL A 125 -11.97 0.19 1.14
CA VAL A 125 -11.51 -0.60 -0.01
C VAL A 125 -10.44 -1.61 0.40
N VAL A 126 -9.31 -1.14 0.94
CA VAL A 126 -8.13 -1.98 1.19
C VAL A 126 -8.41 -3.05 2.24
N ALA A 127 -8.90 -2.66 3.42
CA ALA A 127 -9.20 -3.59 4.49
C ALA A 127 -10.32 -4.57 4.12
N PRO A 128 -11.49 -4.15 3.60
CA PRO A 128 -12.57 -5.05 3.21
C PRO A 128 -12.14 -6.03 2.12
N PHE A 129 -11.43 -5.57 1.08
CA PHE A 129 -10.92 -6.44 0.04
C PHE A 129 -9.94 -7.48 0.60
N SER A 130 -8.97 -7.04 1.41
CA SER A 130 -7.96 -7.92 1.99
C SER A 130 -8.59 -9.00 2.88
N LEU A 131 -9.54 -8.62 3.73
CA LEU A 131 -10.29 -9.55 4.58
C LEU A 131 -11.10 -10.55 3.75
N TRP A 132 -11.82 -10.06 2.73
CA TRP A 132 -12.63 -10.90 1.84
C TRP A 132 -11.80 -11.89 1.04
N ALA A 133 -10.73 -11.42 0.37
CA ALA A 133 -9.83 -12.26 -0.42
C ALA A 133 -9.23 -13.37 0.44
N ARG A 134 -8.83 -13.04 1.67
CA ARG A 134 -8.28 -14.00 2.63
C ARG A 134 -9.28 -15.04 3.09
N ARG A 135 -10.53 -14.64 3.36
CA ARG A 135 -11.61 -15.59 3.69
C ARG A 135 -11.85 -16.56 2.53
N LYS A 136 -11.83 -16.09 1.28
CA LYS A 136 -11.99 -16.93 0.09
C LYS A 136 -10.83 -17.91 -0.11
N LEU A 137 -9.59 -17.47 0.08
CA LEU A 137 -8.42 -18.36 0.01
C LEU A 137 -8.49 -19.47 1.08
N ARG A 138 -8.82 -19.11 2.32
CA ARG A 138 -8.97 -20.07 3.42
C ARG A 138 -10.10 -21.07 3.17
N ALA A 139 -11.25 -20.62 2.66
CA ALA A 139 -12.35 -21.52 2.29
C ALA A 139 -11.94 -22.53 1.20
N ALA A 140 -11.00 -22.16 0.33
CA ALA A 140 -10.43 -23.05 -0.69
C ALA A 140 -9.25 -23.91 -0.18
N GLY A 141 -9.00 -23.94 1.13
CA GLY A 141 -7.89 -24.70 1.74
C GLY A 141 -6.50 -24.15 1.41
N ILE A 142 -6.41 -22.87 1.03
CA ILE A 142 -5.14 -22.20 0.76
C ILE A 142 -4.75 -21.43 2.01
N ASP A 143 -3.86 -22.04 2.78
CA ASP A 143 -3.26 -21.41 3.94
C ASP A 143 -2.09 -20.50 3.57
N ARG A 144 -1.71 -19.68 4.53
CA ARG A 144 -0.67 -18.67 4.35
C ARG A 144 0.70 -19.28 4.40
N ASP A 145 1.39 -19.30 3.26
CA ASP A 145 2.83 -19.44 3.22
C ASP A 145 3.49 -18.06 3.44
N GLY A 146 4.27 -17.90 4.51
CA GLY A 146 5.11 -16.71 4.73
C GLY A 146 4.68 -15.74 5.85
N GLY A 147 4.19 -16.24 6.97
CA GLY A 147 3.61 -15.47 8.09
C GLY A 147 4.44 -14.32 8.68
N ALA A 148 5.77 -14.32 8.57
CA ALA A 148 6.64 -13.26 9.09
C ALA A 148 7.27 -12.38 7.99
N TRP A 149 7.62 -12.95 6.85
CA TRP A 149 8.34 -12.25 5.78
C TRP A 149 7.55 -11.10 5.16
N SER A 150 6.21 -11.18 5.12
CA SER A 150 5.37 -10.09 4.63
C SER A 150 5.52 -8.78 5.42
N LEU A 151 5.84 -8.87 6.73
CA LEU A 151 6.07 -7.69 7.57
C LEU A 151 7.43 -7.05 7.31
N VAL A 152 8.41 -7.84 6.85
CA VAL A 152 9.74 -7.36 6.47
C VAL A 152 9.76 -6.85 5.02
N LEU A 153 9.06 -7.54 4.12
CA LEU A 153 9.02 -7.19 2.70
C LEU A 153 8.34 -5.85 2.44
N LEU A 154 7.31 -5.51 3.20
CA LEU A 154 6.60 -4.23 3.03
C LEU A 154 7.53 -3.01 3.22
N PRO A 155 8.23 -2.83 4.36
CA PRO A 155 9.14 -1.70 4.52
C PRO A 155 10.33 -1.74 3.55
N VAL A 156 10.81 -2.94 3.16
CA VAL A 156 11.90 -3.08 2.19
C VAL A 156 11.47 -2.61 0.79
N VAL A 157 10.31 -3.07 0.31
CA VAL A 157 9.80 -2.68 -1.02
C VAL A 157 9.46 -1.19 -1.02
N LEU A 158 8.85 -0.66 0.06
CA LEU A 158 8.62 0.78 0.19
C LEU A 158 9.93 1.56 0.14
N ALA A 159 10.94 1.16 0.92
CA ALA A 159 12.24 1.83 0.91
C ALA A 159 12.91 1.79 -0.48
N ALA A 160 12.83 0.65 -1.18
CA ALA A 160 13.36 0.50 -2.53
C ALA A 160 12.64 1.40 -3.54
N VAL A 161 11.29 1.43 -3.50
CA VAL A 161 10.46 2.25 -4.37
C VAL A 161 10.70 3.75 -4.13
N HIS A 162 10.71 4.19 -2.88
CA HIS A 162 11.00 5.58 -2.54
C HIS A 162 12.44 5.95 -2.90
N GLY A 163 13.42 5.07 -2.66
CA GLY A 163 14.81 5.30 -3.05
C GLY A 163 15.02 5.38 -4.57
N ALA A 164 14.26 4.62 -5.36
CA ALA A 164 14.26 4.73 -6.82
C ALA A 164 13.60 6.04 -7.28
N ALA A 165 12.45 6.41 -6.69
CA ALA A 165 11.76 7.66 -7.00
C ALA A 165 12.63 8.89 -6.72
N SER A 166 13.32 8.94 -5.57
CA SER A 166 14.24 10.04 -5.24
C SER A 166 15.40 10.16 -6.24
N ARG A 167 15.92 9.04 -6.75
CA ARG A 167 16.95 9.08 -7.79
C ARG A 167 16.39 9.65 -9.09
N ILE A 168 15.24 9.16 -9.55
CA ILE A 168 14.63 9.62 -10.81
C ILE A 168 14.32 11.12 -10.74
N GLU A 169 13.71 11.59 -9.64
CA GLU A 169 13.43 13.01 -9.45
C GLU A 169 14.69 13.86 -9.43
N GLY A 170 15.77 13.38 -8.79
CA GLY A 170 17.06 14.08 -8.77
C GLY A 170 17.64 14.29 -10.16
N HIS A 171 17.50 13.32 -11.06
CA HIS A 171 17.96 13.47 -12.45
C HIS A 171 17.11 14.47 -13.23
N SER A 172 15.79 14.50 -13.02
CA SER A 172 14.88 15.45 -13.70
C SER A 172 15.04 16.90 -13.25
N ARG A 173 15.69 17.17 -12.11
CA ARG A 173 16.00 18.54 -11.65
C ARG A 173 17.39 19.03 -12.08
N ALA A 174 18.25 18.13 -12.54
CA ALA A 174 19.64 18.42 -12.89
C ALA A 174 19.89 18.61 -14.40
N GLY A 175 18.87 18.35 -15.24
CA GLY A 175 18.87 18.61 -16.68
C GLY A 175 17.89 19.71 -17.02
#